data_AF-A0A1G3Q9E4-F1
#
_entry.id   AF-A0A1G3Q9E4-F1
#
_cell.length_a   1.000
_cell.length_b   1.000
_cell.length_c   1.000
_cell.angle_alpha   90.00
_cell.angle_beta   90.00
_cell.angle_gamma   90.00
#
_symmetry.space_group_name_H-M   'P 1'
#
loop_
_entity.id
_entity.type
_entity.pdbx_description
1 polymer ?
#
loop_
_entity_poly.entity_id
_entity_poly.type
_entity_poly.pdbx_seq_one_letter_code
_entity_poly.pdbx_strand_id
1 'polypeptide(L)'
;MDLEGFFDRKQIIKLKSAEKQLVIKELVDKLQDLEYINNKERYYAQIIHRESLENTGIGNGFAIPHARTESVTDLISIFGILEKPIDYQSIDDRPVRYILLSIFPTEMSTKYLYLIGMMARLFSNKEKRRLIDGGPTPAKIYTLLKKEARSYYESMSEKEKPKSRKQENLSGVPSSDLDLLIRLDSLYKLLDEGNKSESLGKKIESMKKLIDNRSLTYYERMRKKRDNPFSIVEKNSCSGCHMEIPPYFIEQIKERKGISLCTHCGRFLILL
;
A
#
# COMPACT_ATOMS: atom_id res chain seq x y z
N MET A 1 9.92 -12.70 4.10
CA MET A 1 10.78 -11.60 3.63
C MET A 1 11.58 -11.16 4.83
N ASP A 2 12.90 -10.99 4.69
CA ASP A 2 13.76 -10.57 5.79
C ASP A 2 14.22 -9.12 5.57
N LEU A 3 14.78 -8.49 6.61
CA LEU A 3 15.21 -7.08 6.56
C LEU A 3 16.27 -6.86 5.46
N GLU A 4 17.15 -7.84 5.26
CA GLU A 4 18.20 -7.86 4.25
C GLU A 4 17.67 -7.71 2.81
N GLY A 5 16.39 -8.01 2.57
CA GLY A 5 15.74 -7.74 1.28
C GLY A 5 15.46 -6.25 1.02
N PHE A 6 15.65 -5.39 2.02
CA PHE A 6 15.40 -3.95 1.94
C PHE A 6 16.66 -3.11 2.11
N PHE A 7 17.48 -3.43 3.14
CA PHE A 7 18.76 -2.77 3.40
C PHE A 7 19.57 -3.56 4.45
N ASP A 8 20.88 -3.32 4.48
CA ASP A 8 21.82 -3.98 5.39
C ASP A 8 22.26 -3.09 6.57
N ARG A 9 23.24 -3.57 7.35
CA ARG A 9 23.78 -2.85 8.52
C ARG A 9 24.48 -1.54 8.16
N LYS A 10 25.12 -1.44 6.98
CA LYS A 10 25.87 -0.26 6.54
C LYS A 10 24.93 0.88 6.14
N GLN A 11 23.71 0.55 5.75
CA GLN A 11 22.61 1.48 5.46
C GLN A 11 21.87 1.96 6.72
N ILE A 12 22.42 1.74 7.92
CA ILE A 12 21.92 2.36 9.16
C ILE A 12 22.99 3.28 9.70
N ILE A 13 22.69 4.59 9.74
CA ILE A 13 23.67 5.61 10.10
C ILE A 13 23.15 6.55 11.18
N LYS A 14 24.09 7.08 11.97
CA LYS A 14 23.82 8.27 12.79
C LYS A 14 24.00 9.51 11.93
N LEU A 15 23.05 10.42 12.03
CA LEU A 15 23.03 11.68 11.30
C LEU A 15 23.57 12.80 12.17
N LYS A 16 24.28 13.73 11.53
CA LYS A 16 24.85 14.91 12.20
C LYS A 16 24.09 16.19 11.89
N SER A 17 23.42 16.24 10.75
CA SER A 17 22.68 17.42 10.30
C SER A 17 21.44 17.68 11.16
N ALA A 18 21.07 18.96 11.32
CA ALA A 18 19.91 19.40 12.11
C ALA A 18 18.79 20.05 11.27
N GLU A 19 19.00 20.20 9.96
CA GLU A 19 18.04 20.80 9.04
C GLU A 19 17.54 19.74 8.06
N LYS A 20 16.24 19.74 7.77
CA LYS A 20 15.56 18.74 6.95
C LYS A 20 16.27 18.47 5.61
N GLN A 21 16.61 19.52 4.87
CA GLN A 21 17.26 19.43 3.57
C GLN A 21 18.68 18.85 3.67
N LEU A 22 19.43 19.23 4.72
CA LEU A 22 20.79 18.73 4.96
C LEU A 22 20.78 17.27 5.42
N VAL A 23 19.78 16.88 6.21
CA VAL A 23 19.58 15.49 6.63
C VAL A 23 19.27 14.58 5.44
N ILE A 24 18.37 14.99 4.55
CA ILE A 24 18.10 14.25 3.31
C ILE A 24 19.38 14.16 2.47
N LYS A 25 20.13 15.26 2.35
CA LYS A 25 21.40 15.28 1.60
C LYS A 25 22.43 14.31 2.19
N GLU A 26 22.60 14.28 3.52
CA GLU A 26 23.52 13.38 4.22
C GLU A 26 23.18 11.89 3.96
N LEU A 27 21.90 11.54 3.93
CA LEU A 27 21.45 10.18 3.59
C LEU A 27 21.77 9.81 2.13
N VAL A 28 21.57 10.74 1.18
CA VAL A 28 21.88 10.51 -0.25
C VAL A 28 23.39 10.46 -0.48
N ASP A 29 24.16 11.36 0.12
CA ASP A 29 25.63 11.32 0.12
C ASP A 29 26.11 9.94 0.59
N LYS A 30 25.53 9.42 1.69
CA LYS A 30 25.90 8.10 2.21
C LYS A 30 25.55 6.95 1.28
N LEU A 31 24.41 7.00 0.58
CA LEU A 31 24.05 5.99 -0.41
C LEU A 31 25.05 5.94 -1.58
N GLN A 32 25.60 7.10 -1.99
CA GLN A 32 26.63 7.16 -3.02
C GLN A 32 27.97 6.61 -2.50
N ASP A 33 28.39 6.96 -1.29
CA ASP A 33 29.61 6.43 -0.68
C ASP A 33 29.60 4.90 -0.52
N LEU A 34 28.40 4.33 -0.42
CA LEU A 34 28.16 2.88 -0.35
C LEU A 34 27.91 2.25 -1.73
N GLU A 35 28.04 3.02 -2.81
CA GLU A 35 27.88 2.60 -4.21
C GLU A 35 26.47 2.07 -4.57
N TYR A 36 25.44 2.40 -3.78
CA TYR A 36 24.06 2.06 -4.13
C TYR A 36 23.48 2.97 -5.22
N ILE A 37 24.01 4.19 -5.35
CA ILE A 37 23.60 5.17 -6.35
C ILE A 37 24.83 5.80 -7.02
N ASN A 38 24.65 6.28 -8.25
CA ASN A 38 25.74 6.79 -9.09
C ASN A 38 25.71 8.31 -9.33
N ASN A 39 24.69 9.01 -8.83
CA ASN A 39 24.52 10.44 -9.06
C ASN A 39 23.67 11.06 -7.94
N LYS A 40 24.32 11.39 -6.82
CA LYS A 40 23.66 11.94 -5.65
C LYS A 40 22.87 13.22 -5.94
N GLU A 41 23.35 14.09 -6.82
CA GLU A 41 22.68 15.36 -7.15
C GLU A 41 21.30 15.09 -7.79
N ARG A 42 21.23 14.13 -8.72
CA ARG A 42 19.98 13.70 -9.36
C ARG A 42 18.98 13.17 -8.34
N TYR A 43 19.41 12.23 -7.49
CA TYR A 43 18.51 11.60 -6.53
C TYR A 43 18.06 12.58 -5.45
N TYR A 44 18.97 13.42 -4.95
CA TYR A 44 18.64 14.48 -4.01
C TYR A 44 17.57 15.42 -4.58
N ALA A 45 17.74 15.89 -5.81
CA ALA A 45 16.76 16.77 -6.46
C ALA A 45 15.38 16.12 -6.58
N GLN A 46 15.30 14.84 -6.96
CA GLN A 46 14.04 14.10 -7.05
C GLN A 46 13.35 13.95 -5.69
N ILE A 47 14.11 13.63 -4.64
CA ILE A 47 13.58 13.46 -3.29
C ILE A 47 13.08 14.80 -2.74
N ILE A 48 13.86 15.88 -2.90
CA ILE A 48 13.44 17.22 -2.47
C ILE A 48 12.22 17.70 -3.23
N HIS A 49 12.13 17.42 -4.54
CA HIS A 49 10.92 17.73 -5.30
C HIS A 49 9.70 17.02 -4.71
N ARG A 50 9.78 15.70 -4.45
CA ARG A 50 8.68 14.95 -3.81
C ARG A 50 8.34 15.49 -2.43
N GLU A 51 9.34 15.84 -1.63
CA GLU A 51 9.19 16.37 -0.28
C GLU A 51 8.54 17.77 -0.27
N SER A 52 8.73 18.56 -1.34
CA SER A 52 8.14 19.89 -1.48
C SER A 52 6.65 19.87 -1.84
N LEU A 53 6.16 18.78 -2.42
CA LEU A 53 4.73 18.61 -2.73
C LEU A 53 3.92 18.39 -1.45
N GLU A 54 4.40 17.46 -0.62
CA GLU A 54 3.83 17.13 0.68
C GLU A 54 4.92 16.60 1.59
N ASN A 55 4.84 17.01 2.86
CA ASN A 55 5.76 16.56 3.88
C ASN A 55 5.66 15.04 4.10
N THR A 56 6.80 14.37 4.30
CA THR A 56 6.86 12.93 4.56
C THR A 56 7.06 12.56 6.03
N GLY A 57 6.93 13.52 6.94
CA GLY A 57 6.84 13.28 8.38
C GLY A 57 5.49 12.68 8.75
N ILE A 58 5.45 11.35 8.91
CA ILE A 58 4.20 10.60 9.18
C ILE A 58 3.82 10.56 10.67
N GLY A 59 4.57 11.29 11.50
CA GLY A 59 4.36 11.40 12.93
C GLY A 59 5.06 10.33 13.76
N ASN A 60 4.87 10.38 15.07
CA ASN A 60 5.55 9.52 16.05
C ASN A 60 7.09 9.57 15.97
N GLY A 61 7.63 10.71 15.54
CA GLY A 61 9.08 10.92 15.41
C GLY A 61 9.72 10.23 14.20
N PHE A 62 8.94 9.86 13.19
CA PHE A 62 9.39 9.13 12.01
C PHE A 62 9.01 9.83 10.69
N ALA A 63 9.95 9.85 9.74
CA ALA A 63 9.73 10.36 8.38
C ALA A 63 10.21 9.38 7.30
N ILE A 64 9.61 9.49 6.11
CA ILE A 64 9.81 8.57 4.99
C ILE A 64 10.08 9.28 3.65
N PRO A 65 11.10 10.15 3.55
CA PRO A 65 11.43 10.82 2.29
C PRO A 65 11.74 9.78 1.20
N HIS A 66 11.19 9.96 0.01
CA HIS A 66 11.33 8.95 -1.04
C HIS A 66 11.30 9.54 -2.45
N ALA A 67 11.86 8.81 -3.41
CA ALA A 67 11.71 9.08 -4.83
C ALA A 67 11.34 7.80 -5.58
N ARG A 68 10.30 7.90 -6.42
CA ARG A 68 9.99 6.89 -7.42
C ARG A 68 10.67 7.25 -8.73
N THR A 69 11.52 6.37 -9.25
CA THR A 69 12.29 6.63 -10.47
C THR A 69 12.76 5.36 -11.16
N GLU A 70 12.73 5.37 -12.49
CA GLU A 70 13.25 4.29 -13.35
C GLU A 70 14.80 4.32 -13.47
N SER A 71 15.46 5.19 -12.70
CA SER A 71 16.92 5.33 -12.68
C SER A 71 17.63 4.23 -11.88
N VAL A 72 16.86 3.43 -11.14
CA VAL A 72 17.32 2.32 -10.29
C VAL A 72 16.47 1.10 -10.62
N THR A 73 17.05 -0.10 -10.54
CA THR A 73 16.37 -1.35 -10.91
C THR A 73 15.76 -2.11 -9.73
N ASP A 74 16.09 -1.73 -8.50
CA ASP A 74 15.53 -2.29 -7.27
C ASP A 74 15.31 -1.18 -6.23
N LEU A 75 14.61 -1.52 -5.14
CA LEU A 75 14.44 -0.68 -3.96
C LEU A 75 15.77 -0.51 -3.22
N ILE A 76 16.22 0.73 -3.13
CA ILE A 76 17.34 1.18 -2.31
C ILE A 76 16.76 1.92 -1.11
N SER A 77 17.24 1.61 0.10
CA SER A 77 16.78 2.29 1.32
C SER A 77 17.92 2.56 2.30
N ILE A 78 17.79 3.61 3.10
CA ILE A 78 18.76 3.95 4.14
C ILE A 78 18.03 4.50 5.37
N PHE A 79 18.46 4.07 6.55
CA PHE A 79 17.85 4.45 7.82
C PHE A 79 18.78 5.38 8.61
N GLY A 80 18.33 6.61 8.82
CA GLY A 80 19.02 7.64 9.58
C GLY A 80 18.50 7.76 11.01
N ILE A 81 19.42 7.96 11.95
CA ILE A 81 19.15 8.20 13.36
C ILE A 81 19.72 9.55 13.74
N LEU A 82 18.86 10.52 14.02
CA LEU A 82 19.26 11.83 14.52
C LEU A 82 19.62 11.75 16.01
N GLU A 83 20.73 12.40 16.38
CA GLU A 83 21.10 12.53 17.79
C GLU A 83 20.05 13.35 18.56
N LYS A 84 19.68 14.50 18.00
CA LYS A 84 18.60 15.37 18.48
C LYS A 84 17.46 15.39 17.45
N PRO A 85 16.20 15.20 17.87
CA PRO A 85 15.07 15.33 16.96
C PRO A 85 15.02 16.72 16.32
N ILE A 86 14.62 16.80 15.06
CA ILE A 86 14.51 18.06 14.31
C ILE A 86 13.06 18.40 14.01
N ASP A 87 12.75 19.68 13.85
CA ASP A 87 11.48 20.08 13.25
C ASP A 87 11.46 19.61 11.79
N TYR A 88 10.53 18.70 11.52
CA TYR A 88 10.33 18.14 10.19
C TYR A 88 8.98 18.57 9.62
N GLN A 89 8.17 19.36 10.34
CA GLN A 89 6.78 19.69 10.01
C GLN A 89 5.94 18.42 9.77
N SER A 90 5.99 17.49 10.71
CA SER A 90 5.24 16.22 10.67
C SER A 90 3.74 16.45 10.78
N ILE A 91 2.94 15.47 10.34
CA ILE A 91 1.46 15.50 10.43
C ILE A 91 0.91 15.62 11.86
N ASP A 92 1.70 15.24 12.88
CA ASP A 92 1.33 15.34 14.29
C ASP A 92 2.03 16.48 15.04
N ASP A 93 2.68 17.40 14.30
CA ASP A 93 3.46 18.53 14.80
C ASP A 93 4.60 18.13 15.76
N ARG A 94 5.03 16.86 15.74
CA ARG A 94 6.15 16.38 16.55
C ARG A 94 7.46 16.34 15.75
N PRO A 95 8.60 16.60 16.42
CA PRO A 95 9.89 16.53 15.77
C PRO A 95 10.25 15.10 15.38
N VAL A 96 11.01 14.95 14.29
CA VAL A 96 11.44 13.65 13.76
C VAL A 96 12.83 13.32 14.27
N ARG A 97 13.01 12.05 14.64
CA ARG A 97 14.30 11.49 15.05
C ARG A 97 14.80 10.40 14.11
N TYR A 98 13.88 9.66 13.49
CA TYR A 98 14.20 8.51 12.66
C TYR A 98 13.70 8.74 11.25
N ILE A 99 14.52 8.41 10.28
CA ILE A 99 14.24 8.70 8.88
C ILE A 99 14.54 7.46 8.06
N LEU A 100 13.59 7.00 7.27
CA LEU A 100 13.81 5.97 6.26
C LEU A 100 13.72 6.64 4.88
N LEU A 101 14.87 6.81 4.22
CA LEU A 101 14.89 7.30 2.85
C LEU A 101 14.87 6.14 1.88
N SER A 102 14.01 6.19 0.86
CA SER A 102 13.89 5.13 -0.15
C SER A 102 13.89 5.66 -1.60
N ILE A 103 14.55 4.94 -2.51
CA ILE A 103 14.57 5.19 -3.95
C ILE A 103 14.18 3.89 -4.65
N PHE A 104 13.19 3.90 -5.54
CA PHE A 104 12.69 2.66 -6.15
C PHE A 104 12.00 2.90 -7.51
N PRO A 105 11.99 1.92 -8.43
CA PRO A 105 11.21 1.99 -9.66
C PRO A 105 9.74 1.62 -9.40
N THR A 106 8.88 1.90 -10.37
CA THR A 106 7.42 1.69 -10.21
C THR A 106 7.06 0.25 -9.84
N GLU A 107 7.76 -0.73 -10.40
CA GLU A 107 7.56 -2.17 -10.22
C GLU A 107 7.82 -2.61 -8.77
N MET A 108 8.67 -1.88 -8.04
CA MET A 108 9.00 -2.18 -6.64
C MET A 108 8.07 -1.51 -5.63
N SER A 109 6.98 -0.88 -6.08
CA SER A 109 6.01 -0.21 -5.20
C SER A 109 5.47 -1.14 -4.10
N THR A 110 5.16 -2.40 -4.42
CA THR A 110 4.68 -3.37 -3.42
C THR A 110 5.74 -3.67 -2.36
N LYS A 111 7.00 -3.85 -2.77
CA LYS A 111 8.14 -4.07 -1.88
C LYS A 111 8.32 -2.85 -0.94
N TYR A 112 8.30 -1.64 -1.49
CA TYR A 112 8.34 -0.41 -0.72
C TYR A 112 7.19 -0.31 0.30
N LEU A 113 5.94 -0.59 -0.10
CA LEU A 113 4.78 -0.55 0.80
C LEU A 113 4.88 -1.56 1.95
N TYR A 114 5.47 -2.74 1.71
CA TYR A 114 5.75 -3.69 2.78
C TYR A 114 6.76 -3.16 3.80
N LEU A 115 7.80 -2.47 3.34
CA LEU A 115 8.77 -1.83 4.23
C LEU A 115 8.12 -0.73 5.06
N ILE A 116 7.36 0.17 4.43
CA ILE A 116 6.65 1.25 5.11
C ILE A 116 5.63 0.69 6.11
N GLY A 117 4.86 -0.33 5.75
CA GLY A 117 3.90 -0.97 6.65
C GLY A 117 4.57 -1.55 7.90
N MET A 118 5.71 -2.21 7.73
CA MET A 118 6.52 -2.72 8.84
C MET A 118 7.00 -1.57 9.75
N MET A 119 7.59 -0.53 9.16
CA MET A 119 8.10 0.64 9.91
C MET A 119 6.96 1.37 10.63
N ALA A 120 5.85 1.66 9.95
CA ALA A 120 4.69 2.31 10.55
C ALA A 120 4.14 1.52 11.73
N ARG A 121 4.12 0.18 11.67
CA ARG A 121 3.70 -0.67 12.80
C ARG A 121 4.65 -0.56 13.99
N LEU A 122 5.96 -0.56 13.74
CA LEU A 122 6.98 -0.35 14.77
C LEU A 122 6.78 1.03 15.42
N PHE A 123 6.72 2.08 14.60
CA PHE A 123 6.61 3.46 15.04
C PHE A 123 5.24 3.84 15.58
N SER A 124 4.18 3.04 15.41
CA SER A 124 2.89 3.29 16.06
C SER A 124 2.79 2.66 17.45
N ASN A 125 3.67 1.71 17.77
CA ASN A 125 3.65 1.00 19.05
C ASN A 125 4.58 1.68 20.07
N LYS A 126 4.00 2.28 21.11
CA LYS A 126 4.73 3.01 22.16
C LYS A 126 5.79 2.17 22.87
N GLU A 127 5.49 0.91 23.19
CA GLU A 127 6.45 0.02 23.87
C GLU A 127 7.61 -0.37 22.95
N LYS A 128 7.35 -0.58 21.66
CA LYS A 128 8.43 -0.85 20.70
C LYS A 128 9.29 0.37 20.43
N ARG A 129 8.70 1.57 20.36
CA ARG A 129 9.45 2.84 20.26
C ARG A 129 10.38 3.04 21.46
N ARG A 130 9.96 2.67 22.68
CA ARG A 130 10.84 2.71 23.86
C ARG A 130 12.12 1.90 23.72
N LEU A 131 12.12 0.83 22.90
CA LEU A 131 13.31 0.01 22.65
C LEU A 131 14.38 0.75 21.83
N ILE A 132 13.98 1.79 21.10
CA ILE A 132 14.87 2.65 20.29
C ILE A 132 15.09 4.02 20.91
N ASP A 133 14.41 4.36 22.01
CA ASP A 133 14.67 5.59 22.75
C ASP A 133 16.07 5.57 23.39
N GLY A 134 16.64 6.75 23.66
CA GLY A 134 17.92 6.89 24.37
C GLY A 134 19.20 6.81 23.52
N GLY A 135 19.11 6.87 22.19
CA GLY A 135 20.29 6.96 21.31
C GLY A 135 20.98 5.62 21.01
N PRO A 136 20.22 4.62 20.54
CA PRO A 136 20.75 3.30 20.24
C PRO A 136 21.84 3.36 19.16
N THR A 137 22.78 2.41 19.23
CA THR A 137 23.76 2.23 18.18
C THR A 137 23.08 1.71 16.90
N PRO A 138 23.62 2.01 15.71
CA PRO A 138 23.15 1.41 14.46
C PRO A 138 22.99 -0.12 14.52
N ALA A 139 23.93 -0.80 15.19
CA ALA A 139 23.86 -2.24 15.40
C ALA A 139 22.64 -2.69 16.22
N LYS A 140 22.28 -1.95 17.28
CA LYS A 140 21.10 -2.25 18.11
C LYS A 140 19.80 -2.00 17.32
N ILE A 141 19.74 -0.91 16.54
CA ILE A 141 18.62 -0.65 15.64
C ILE A 141 18.48 -1.77 14.60
N TYR A 142 19.57 -2.19 13.97
CA TYR A 142 19.54 -3.28 12.99
C TYR A 142 18.95 -4.56 13.59
N THR A 143 19.43 -4.97 14.76
CA THR A 143 18.93 -6.17 15.45
C THR A 143 17.43 -6.06 15.77
N LEU A 144 16.97 -4.90 16.22
CA LEU A 144 15.55 -4.68 16.46
C LEU A 144 14.74 -4.74 15.16
N LEU A 145 15.15 -4.01 14.12
CA LEU A 145 14.46 -3.99 12.83
C LEU A 145 14.41 -5.38 12.22
N LYS A 146 15.46 -6.19 12.38
CA LYS A 146 15.47 -7.58 11.91
C LYS A 146 14.45 -8.44 12.65
N LYS A 147 14.33 -8.29 13.98
CA LYS A 147 13.29 -8.96 14.78
C LYS A 147 11.88 -8.50 14.37
N GLU A 148 11.70 -7.21 14.14
CA GLU A 148 10.43 -6.61 13.75
C GLU A 148 9.99 -7.00 12.34
N ALA A 149 10.92 -7.07 11.39
CA ALA A 149 10.70 -7.59 10.05
C ALA A 149 10.19 -9.03 10.12
N ARG A 150 10.92 -9.91 10.81
CA ARG A 150 10.52 -11.30 11.00
C ARG A 150 9.12 -11.41 11.59
N SER A 151 8.85 -10.73 12.71
CA SER A 151 7.52 -10.72 13.33
C SER A 151 6.44 -10.11 12.41
N TYR A 152 6.77 -9.11 11.59
CA TYR A 152 5.83 -8.48 10.67
C TYR A 152 5.42 -9.43 9.57
N TYR A 153 6.41 -10.00 8.88
CA TYR A 153 6.18 -10.91 7.77
C TYR A 153 5.67 -12.28 8.21
N GLU A 154 6.00 -12.76 9.42
CA GLU A 154 5.36 -13.91 10.06
C GLU A 154 3.89 -13.61 10.37
N SER A 155 3.59 -12.46 10.98
CA SER A 155 2.19 -12.10 11.25
C SER A 155 1.37 -11.85 9.98
N MET A 156 2.03 -11.43 8.90
CA MET A 156 1.42 -11.37 7.59
C MET A 156 1.25 -12.76 7.00
N SER A 157 2.27 -13.63 7.06
CA SER A 157 2.19 -15.00 6.55
C SER A 157 1.24 -15.87 7.37
N GLU A 158 0.91 -15.51 8.62
CA GLU A 158 -0.14 -16.11 9.44
C GLU A 158 -1.53 -15.50 9.20
N LYS A 159 -1.59 -14.24 8.75
CA LYS A 159 -2.80 -13.63 8.19
C LYS A 159 -3.05 -14.07 6.73
N GLU A 160 -2.00 -14.53 6.05
CA GLU A 160 -1.97 -15.13 4.70
C GLU A 160 -2.00 -16.66 4.76
N LYS A 161 -1.68 -17.30 5.90
CA LYS A 161 -2.19 -18.64 6.21
C LYS A 161 -3.68 -18.46 6.02
N PRO A 162 -4.30 -19.24 5.14
CA PRO A 162 -5.67 -19.00 4.80
C PRO A 162 -6.49 -19.20 6.08
N LYS A 163 -6.86 -18.11 6.77
CA LYS A 163 -8.17 -17.98 7.39
C LYS A 163 -9.17 -18.01 6.25
N SER A 164 -9.23 -19.11 5.50
CA SER A 164 -10.01 -19.25 4.27
C SER A 164 -10.32 -17.89 3.65
N ARG A 165 -9.28 -17.11 3.30
CA ARG A 165 -9.44 -16.25 2.12
C ARG A 165 -9.54 -17.32 1.05
N LYS A 166 -10.76 -17.82 0.85
CA LYS A 166 -11.21 -18.20 -0.47
C LYS A 166 -10.73 -16.99 -1.27
N GLN A 167 -9.63 -17.16 -2.00
CA GLN A 167 -9.56 -16.59 -3.32
C GLN A 167 -10.91 -17.00 -3.87
N GLU A 168 -11.88 -16.08 -3.80
CA GLU A 168 -13.26 -16.40 -4.14
C GLU A 168 -13.16 -16.66 -5.61
N ASN A 169 -13.03 -17.95 -5.90
CA ASN A 169 -12.70 -18.41 -7.22
C ASN A 169 -13.99 -18.25 -8.00
N LEU A 170 -14.16 -17.03 -8.53
CA LEU A 170 -15.21 -16.70 -9.48
C LEU A 170 -14.89 -17.33 -10.86
N SER A 171 -13.81 -18.11 -10.99
CA SER A 171 -13.61 -18.98 -12.15
C SER A 171 -14.82 -19.89 -12.32
N GLY A 172 -15.33 -19.91 -13.54
CA GLY A 172 -16.54 -20.66 -13.90
C GLY A 172 -17.84 -20.05 -13.38
N VAL A 173 -17.82 -18.90 -12.69
CA VAL A 173 -19.06 -18.14 -12.48
C VAL A 173 -19.48 -17.54 -13.82
N PRO A 174 -20.73 -17.74 -14.26
CA PRO A 174 -21.23 -17.16 -15.51
C PRO A 174 -21.09 -15.65 -15.55
N SER A 175 -20.76 -15.09 -16.71
CA SER A 175 -20.74 -13.62 -16.88
C SER A 175 -22.13 -12.99 -16.72
N SER A 176 -23.22 -13.77 -16.88
CA SER A 176 -24.60 -13.33 -16.62
C SER A 176 -24.85 -12.90 -15.17
N ASP A 177 -24.09 -13.44 -14.22
CA ASP A 177 -24.19 -13.01 -12.82
C ASP A 177 -23.78 -11.54 -12.66
N LEU A 178 -22.87 -11.03 -13.49
CA LEU A 178 -22.48 -9.62 -13.45
C LEU A 178 -23.69 -8.72 -13.72
N ASP A 179 -24.51 -9.06 -14.72
CA ASP A 179 -25.72 -8.31 -15.05
C ASP A 179 -26.75 -8.37 -13.92
N LEU A 180 -26.92 -9.55 -13.31
CA LEU A 180 -27.83 -9.74 -12.16
C LEU A 180 -27.36 -8.95 -10.93
N LEU A 181 -26.05 -8.92 -10.67
CA LEU A 181 -25.45 -8.16 -9.58
C LEU A 181 -25.59 -6.64 -9.79
N ILE A 182 -25.44 -6.15 -11.02
CA ILE A 182 -25.68 -4.73 -11.34
C ILE A 182 -27.15 -4.37 -11.08
N ARG A 183 -28.09 -5.22 -11.50
CA ARG A 183 -29.53 -5.02 -11.23
C ARG A 183 -29.83 -5.07 -9.73
N LEU A 184 -29.18 -5.96 -8.99
CA LEU A 184 -29.28 -6.06 -7.52
C LEU A 184 -28.81 -4.80 -6.83
N ASP A 185 -27.71 -4.22 -7.30
CA ASP A 185 -27.19 -2.97 -6.79
C ASP A 185 -28.15 -1.79 -6.96
N SER A 186 -28.82 -1.71 -8.11
CA SER A 186 -29.86 -0.70 -8.34
C SER A 186 -31.03 -0.85 -7.36
N LEU A 187 -31.48 -2.08 -7.05
CA LEU A 187 -32.53 -2.28 -6.05
C LEU A 187 -32.08 -1.91 -4.65
N TYR A 188 -30.84 -2.24 -4.30
CA TYR A 188 -30.27 -1.87 -3.00
C TYR A 188 -30.12 -0.35 -2.84
N LYS A 189 -29.74 0.38 -3.89
CA LYS A 189 -29.70 1.84 -3.88
C LYS A 189 -31.08 2.45 -3.61
N LEU A 190 -32.12 1.96 -4.27
CA LEU A 190 -33.51 2.39 -4.00
C LEU A 190 -33.91 2.13 -2.54
N LEU A 191 -33.47 1.00 -1.97
CA LEU A 191 -33.74 0.67 -0.57
C LEU A 191 -33.01 1.63 0.39
N ASP A 192 -31.75 1.96 0.09
CA ASP A 192 -30.92 2.90 0.88
C ASP A 192 -31.46 4.34 0.82
N GLU A 193 -32.04 4.74 -0.32
CA GLU A 193 -32.74 6.01 -0.52
C GLU A 193 -34.07 6.11 0.24
N GLY A 194 -34.43 5.10 1.04
CA GLY A 194 -35.59 5.13 1.92
C GLY A 194 -36.86 4.54 1.32
N ASN A 195 -36.81 3.96 0.12
CA ASN A 195 -37.96 3.29 -0.51
C ASN A 195 -38.21 1.91 0.10
N LYS A 196 -38.60 1.88 1.38
CA LYS A 196 -38.85 0.65 2.14
C LYS A 196 -40.26 0.10 1.86
N SER A 197 -40.45 -0.52 0.70
CA SER A 197 -41.67 -1.28 0.39
C SER A 197 -41.44 -2.79 0.53
N GLU A 198 -42.45 -3.51 1.03
CA GLU A 198 -42.43 -4.98 1.11
C GLU A 198 -42.21 -5.62 -0.28
N SER A 199 -42.73 -4.98 -1.34
CA SER A 199 -42.52 -5.38 -2.72
C SER A 199 -41.04 -5.33 -3.13
N LEU A 200 -40.31 -4.28 -2.73
CA LEU A 200 -38.88 -4.14 -3.04
C LEU A 200 -38.04 -5.21 -2.34
N GLY A 201 -38.33 -5.49 -1.06
CA GLY A 201 -37.68 -6.58 -0.31
C GLY A 201 -37.87 -7.95 -0.99
N LYS A 202 -39.09 -8.26 -1.44
CA LYS A 202 -39.38 -9.49 -2.19
C LYS A 202 -38.61 -9.57 -3.52
N LYS A 203 -38.49 -8.44 -4.24
CA LYS A 203 -37.70 -8.38 -5.49
C LYS A 203 -36.22 -8.67 -5.23
N ILE A 204 -35.63 -8.05 -4.21
CA ILE A 204 -34.23 -8.28 -3.80
C ILE A 204 -34.02 -9.78 -3.51
N GLU A 205 -34.86 -10.38 -2.66
CA GLU A 205 -34.75 -11.79 -2.30
C GLU A 205 -34.95 -12.73 -3.50
N SER A 206 -35.87 -12.41 -4.42
CA SER A 206 -36.06 -13.20 -5.64
C SER A 206 -34.82 -13.18 -6.55
N MET A 207 -34.17 -12.02 -6.68
CA MET A 207 -32.99 -11.89 -7.54
C MET A 207 -31.75 -12.52 -6.92
N LYS A 208 -31.57 -12.44 -5.60
CA LYS A 208 -30.48 -13.14 -4.90
C LYS A 208 -30.48 -14.65 -5.18
N LYS A 209 -31.66 -15.26 -5.34
CA LYS A 209 -31.81 -16.70 -5.66
C LYS A 209 -31.34 -17.06 -7.08
N LEU A 210 -31.19 -16.09 -7.98
CA LEU A 210 -30.78 -16.29 -9.36
C LEU A 210 -29.25 -16.16 -9.56
N ILE A 211 -28.52 -15.73 -8.53
CA ILE A 211 -27.10 -15.39 -8.60
C ILE A 211 -26.28 -16.51 -7.94
N ASP A 212 -25.15 -16.91 -8.55
CA ASP A 212 -24.24 -17.88 -7.94
C ASP A 212 -23.84 -17.38 -6.54
N ASN A 213 -23.97 -18.25 -5.55
CA ASN A 213 -23.72 -17.90 -4.16
C ASN A 213 -22.31 -17.32 -3.94
N ARG A 214 -21.32 -17.71 -4.75
CA ARG A 214 -19.95 -17.16 -4.68
C ARG A 214 -19.92 -15.69 -5.09
N SER A 215 -20.56 -15.33 -6.20
CA SER A 215 -20.56 -13.96 -6.72
C SER A 215 -21.44 -13.05 -5.84
N LEU A 216 -22.58 -13.55 -5.36
CA LEU A 216 -23.46 -12.86 -4.42
C LEU A 216 -22.75 -12.56 -3.10
N THR A 217 -22.07 -13.55 -2.52
CA THR A 217 -21.31 -13.36 -1.27
C THR A 217 -20.19 -12.33 -1.45
N TYR A 218 -19.47 -12.38 -2.58
CA TYR A 218 -18.43 -11.40 -2.91
C TYR A 218 -19.02 -9.98 -2.96
N TYR A 219 -20.15 -9.82 -3.67
CA TYR A 219 -20.86 -8.57 -3.85
C TYR A 219 -21.34 -7.97 -2.53
N GLU A 220 -22.03 -8.74 -1.68
CA GLU A 220 -22.56 -8.22 -0.41
C GLU A 220 -21.44 -7.74 0.51
N ARG A 221 -20.28 -8.42 0.50
CA ARG A 221 -19.09 -7.97 1.23
C ARG A 221 -18.53 -6.68 0.63
N MET A 222 -18.48 -6.56 -0.68
CA MET A 222 -17.96 -5.37 -1.36
C MET A 222 -18.83 -4.13 -1.12
N ARG A 223 -20.16 -4.28 -1.19
CA ARG A 223 -21.12 -3.21 -0.90
C ARG A 223 -20.97 -2.65 0.52
N LYS A 224 -20.69 -3.51 1.51
CA LYS A 224 -20.41 -3.07 2.89
C LYS A 224 -19.11 -2.28 3.03
N LYS A 225 -18.15 -2.52 2.12
CA LYS A 225 -16.80 -1.94 2.20
C LYS A 225 -16.65 -0.67 1.36
N ARG A 226 -17.47 -0.50 0.32
CA ARG A 226 -17.36 0.58 -0.68
C ARG A 226 -18.74 1.01 -1.17
N ASP A 227 -18.89 2.30 -1.44
CA ASP A 227 -20.14 2.86 -1.97
C ASP A 227 -20.54 2.30 -3.34
N ASN A 228 -19.55 1.99 -4.19
CA ASN A 228 -19.77 1.35 -5.49
C ASN A 228 -18.88 0.09 -5.62
N PRO A 229 -19.47 -1.11 -5.72
CA PRO A 229 -18.73 -2.36 -5.88
C PRO A 229 -18.27 -2.62 -7.33
N PHE A 230 -18.72 -1.82 -8.30
CA PHE A 230 -18.38 -1.94 -9.73
C PHE A 230 -17.43 -0.84 -10.19
N SER A 231 -16.68 -1.11 -11.26
CA SER A 231 -15.80 -0.15 -11.92
C SER A 231 -15.80 -0.39 -13.42
N ILE A 232 -15.84 0.69 -14.20
CA ILE A 232 -15.66 0.63 -15.64
C ILE A 232 -14.16 0.53 -15.96
N VAL A 233 -13.80 -0.23 -16.98
CA VAL A 233 -12.45 -0.23 -17.55
C VAL A 233 -12.35 0.88 -18.59
N GLU A 234 -11.50 1.87 -18.35
CA GLU A 234 -11.28 3.02 -19.24
C GLU A 234 -9.82 3.12 -19.63
N LYS A 235 -9.51 3.16 -20.93
CA LYS A 235 -8.12 3.28 -21.45
C LYS A 235 -7.15 2.33 -20.73
N ASN A 236 -7.51 1.06 -20.66
CA ASN A 236 -6.75 0.02 -19.97
C ASN A 236 -6.58 0.21 -18.45
N SER A 237 -7.39 1.04 -17.81
CA SER A 237 -7.28 1.33 -16.38
C SER A 237 -8.61 1.11 -15.67
N CYS A 238 -8.55 0.76 -14.39
CA CYS A 238 -9.73 0.68 -13.54
C CYS A 238 -10.17 2.10 -13.14
N SER A 239 -11.32 2.58 -13.61
CA SER A 239 -11.86 3.92 -13.24
C SER A 239 -12.03 4.13 -11.72
N GLY A 240 -12.15 3.06 -10.94
CA GLY A 240 -12.32 3.17 -9.50
C GLY A 240 -11.04 3.29 -8.67
N CYS A 241 -9.86 2.88 -9.18
CA CYS A 241 -8.59 3.00 -8.45
C CYS A 241 -7.43 3.54 -9.30
N HIS A 242 -7.69 3.80 -10.58
CA HIS A 242 -6.77 4.36 -11.57
C HIS A 242 -5.51 3.54 -11.82
N MET A 243 -5.49 2.29 -11.38
CA MET A 243 -4.43 1.35 -11.70
C MET A 243 -4.63 0.78 -13.09
N GLU A 244 -3.51 0.70 -13.82
CA GLU A 244 -3.46 0.06 -15.13
C GLU A 244 -3.75 -1.44 -15.02
N ILE A 245 -4.48 -1.95 -16.01
CA ILE A 245 -4.90 -3.33 -16.14
C ILE A 245 -4.06 -3.94 -17.25
N PRO A 246 -3.34 -5.04 -16.99
CA PRO A 246 -2.52 -5.69 -18.01
C PRO A 246 -3.30 -6.02 -19.28
N PRO A 247 -2.76 -5.77 -20.50
CA PRO A 247 -3.48 -5.98 -21.75
C PRO A 247 -4.08 -7.38 -21.93
N TYR A 248 -3.37 -8.44 -21.52
CA TYR A 248 -3.89 -9.81 -21.60
C TYR A 248 -5.17 -10.00 -20.75
N PHE A 249 -5.26 -9.30 -19.62
CA PHE A 249 -6.41 -9.39 -18.72
C PHE A 249 -7.60 -8.64 -19.31
N ILE A 250 -7.35 -7.53 -20.02
CA ILE A 250 -8.38 -6.80 -20.76
C ILE A 250 -9.01 -7.69 -21.84
N GLU A 251 -8.18 -8.43 -22.58
CA GLU A 251 -8.69 -9.39 -23.58
C GLU A 251 -9.57 -10.46 -22.93
N GLN A 252 -9.22 -10.98 -21.75
CA GLN A 252 -10.09 -11.92 -21.02
C GLN A 252 -11.45 -11.31 -20.61
N ILE A 253 -11.45 -10.04 -20.19
CA ILE A 253 -12.70 -9.34 -19.85
C ILE A 253 -13.55 -9.15 -21.12
N LYS A 254 -12.94 -8.80 -22.26
CA LYS A 254 -13.63 -8.64 -23.56
C LYS A 254 -14.26 -9.93 -24.04
N GLU A 255 -13.57 -11.05 -23.87
CA GLU A 255 -14.08 -12.39 -24.20
C GLU A 255 -15.22 -12.85 -23.27
N ARG A 256 -15.58 -12.05 -22.23
CA ARG A 256 -16.62 -12.34 -21.24
C ARG A 256 -16.49 -13.74 -20.63
N LYS A 257 -15.25 -14.20 -20.41
CA LYS A 257 -14.93 -15.51 -19.79
C LYS A 257 -15.17 -15.46 -18.27
N GLY A 258 -16.42 -15.23 -17.88
CA GLY A 258 -16.88 -15.12 -16.51
C GLY A 258 -16.78 -13.71 -15.92
N ILE A 259 -16.82 -13.63 -14.59
CA ILE A 259 -16.71 -12.37 -13.86
C ILE A 259 -15.24 -12.01 -13.66
N SER A 260 -14.88 -10.75 -13.98
CA SER A 260 -13.54 -10.21 -13.75
C SER A 260 -13.53 -9.20 -12.61
N LEU A 261 -12.47 -9.24 -11.81
CA LEU A 261 -12.25 -8.35 -10.66
C LEU A 261 -10.98 -7.53 -10.84
N CYS A 262 -10.97 -6.29 -10.35
CA CYS A 262 -9.76 -5.50 -10.26
C CYS A 262 -8.80 -6.11 -9.23
N THR A 263 -7.58 -6.44 -9.65
CA THR A 263 -6.52 -7.02 -8.79
C THR A 263 -6.05 -6.07 -7.68
N HIS A 264 -6.26 -4.76 -7.84
CA HIS A 264 -5.85 -3.75 -6.86
C HIS A 264 -6.97 -3.41 -5.87
N CYS A 265 -8.17 -3.06 -6.37
CA CYS A 265 -9.24 -2.56 -5.50
C CYS A 265 -10.36 -3.57 -5.21
N GLY A 266 -10.40 -4.70 -5.93
CA GLY A 266 -11.40 -5.76 -5.80
C GLY A 266 -12.77 -5.47 -6.42
N ARG A 267 -12.97 -4.33 -7.09
CA ARG A 267 -14.25 -4.04 -7.76
C ARG A 267 -14.49 -4.99 -8.93
N PHE A 268 -15.75 -5.29 -9.19
CA PHE A 268 -16.18 -5.96 -10.41
C PHE A 268 -15.86 -5.05 -11.61
N LEU A 269 -15.14 -5.59 -12.59
CA LEU A 269 -14.78 -4.85 -13.80
C LEU A 269 -15.88 -4.99 -14.84
N ILE A 270 -16.32 -3.86 -15.36
CA ILE A 270 -17.30 -3.75 -16.44
C ILE A 270 -16.57 -3.14 -17.64
N LEU A 271 -16.68 -3.78 -18.80
CA LEU A 271 -16.37 -3.14 -20.08
C LEU A 271 -17.65 -2.53 -20.62
N LEU A 272 -17.58 -1.24 -20.98
CA LEU A 272 -18.59 -0.57 -21.78
C LEU A 272 -18.27 -0.71 -23.27
#